data_AF-A0A9X3MBN6-F1
#
_entry.id   AF-A0A9X3MBN6-F1
#
_cell.length_a   1.000
_cell.length_b   1.000
_cell.length_c   1.000
_cell.angle_alpha   90.00
_cell.angle_beta   90.00
_cell.angle_gamma   90.00
#
_symmetry.space_group_name_H-M   'P 1'
#
loop_
_entity.id
_entity.type
_entity.pdbx_description
1 polymer ?
#
loop_
_entity_poly.entity_id
_entity_poly.type
_entity_poly.pdbx_seq_one_letter_code
_entity_poly.pdbx_strand_id
1 'polypeptide(L)'
;MDESVHEALAFNEEVEKEQSDRRKTVLNALFAAALAGLWFILSQWGKGMPWWVSLGLVVVCVGAALWVGAQKRDVRAGYRQDPFAHPQPDKKYYFGIILIFAPTFFQTFLEGHMGIAAVVVTLWGLAVFWVLNSGAMDLSTRNTESNKRASDER
;
A
#
# COMPACT_ATOMS: atom_id res chain seq x y z
N MET A 1 -16.97 -3.58 39.02
CA MET A 1 -17.86 -3.72 37.86
C MET A 1 -17.41 -2.83 36.71
N ASP A 2 -17.02 -1.57 36.97
CA ASP A 2 -16.51 -0.68 35.92
C ASP A 2 -15.19 -1.17 35.30
N GLU A 3 -14.32 -1.76 36.12
CA GLU A 3 -13.00 -2.25 35.70
C GLU A 3 -13.11 -3.44 34.73
N SER A 4 -14.02 -4.39 34.97
CA SER A 4 -14.28 -5.51 34.05
C SER A 4 -14.91 -5.06 32.72
N VAL A 5 -15.68 -3.96 32.71
CA VAL A 5 -16.24 -3.40 31.48
C VAL A 5 -15.17 -2.67 30.67
N HIS A 6 -14.28 -1.93 31.35
CA HIS A 6 -13.15 -1.26 30.69
C HIS A 6 -12.16 -2.29 30.12
N GLU A 7 -11.88 -3.37 30.86
CA GLU A 7 -11.03 -4.47 30.40
C GLU A 7 -11.65 -5.20 29.20
N ALA A 8 -12.95 -5.49 29.22
CA ALA A 8 -13.63 -6.12 28.09
C ALA A 8 -13.67 -5.23 26.84
N LEU A 9 -13.85 -3.91 27.00
CA LEU A 9 -13.82 -2.94 25.91
C LEU A 9 -12.41 -2.80 25.34
N ALA A 10 -11.39 -2.69 26.19
CA ALA A 10 -9.98 -2.62 25.78
C ALA A 10 -9.56 -3.88 25.03
N PHE A 11 -9.92 -5.07 25.54
CA PHE A 11 -9.67 -6.33 24.86
C PHE A 11 -10.35 -6.40 23.49
N ASN A 12 -11.61 -5.96 23.39
CA ASN A 12 -12.32 -5.96 22.11
C ASN A 12 -11.68 -4.98 21.11
N GLU A 13 -11.22 -3.81 21.57
CA GLU A 13 -10.49 -2.84 20.74
C GLU A 13 -9.13 -3.40 20.27
N GLU A 14 -8.39 -4.07 21.15
CA GLU A 14 -7.12 -4.72 20.81
C GLU A 14 -7.30 -5.83 19.77
N VAL A 15 -8.29 -6.70 19.95
CA VAL A 15 -8.60 -7.79 19.02
C VAL A 15 -9.07 -7.24 17.66
N GLU A 16 -9.94 -6.23 17.65
CA GLU A 16 -10.43 -5.60 16.42
C GLU A 16 -9.27 -4.94 15.66
N LYS A 17 -8.38 -4.26 16.37
CA LYS A 17 -7.18 -3.64 15.81
C LYS A 17 -6.22 -4.67 15.23
N GLU A 18 -5.91 -5.75 15.96
CA GLU A 18 -5.05 -6.83 15.48
C GLU A 18 -5.61 -7.47 14.20
N GLN A 19 -6.92 -7.74 14.19
CA GLN A 19 -7.60 -8.30 13.02
C GLN A 19 -7.56 -7.33 11.82
N SER A 20 -7.75 -6.03 12.07
CA SER A 20 -7.65 -4.98 11.05
C SER A 20 -6.23 -4.87 10.47
N ASP A 21 -5.20 -4.86 11.32
CA ASP A 21 -3.79 -4.79 10.91
C ASP A 21 -3.38 -6.03 10.11
N ARG A 22 -3.83 -7.22 10.54
CA ARG A 22 -3.61 -8.46 9.79
C ARG A 22 -4.28 -8.41 8.42
N ARG A 23 -5.52 -7.94 8.34
CA ARG A 23 -6.24 -7.74 7.06
C ARG A 23 -5.51 -6.72 6.17
N LYS A 24 -5.06 -5.60 6.72
CA LYS A 24 -4.29 -4.56 6.00
C LYS A 24 -3.00 -5.15 5.41
N THR A 25 -2.30 -5.99 6.17
CA THR A 25 -1.08 -6.69 5.75
C THR A 25 -1.36 -7.69 4.63
N VAL A 26 -2.40 -8.53 4.76
CA VAL A 26 -2.78 -9.49 3.70
C VAL A 26 -3.16 -8.76 2.41
N LEU A 27 -3.94 -7.68 2.50
CA LEU A 27 -4.31 -6.87 1.34
C LEU A 27 -3.08 -6.23 0.68
N ASN A 28 -2.10 -5.76 1.47
CA ASN A 28 -0.83 -5.24 0.95
C ASN A 28 -0.04 -6.32 0.21
N ALA A 29 0.04 -7.53 0.76
CA ALA A 29 0.73 -8.66 0.14
C ALA A 29 0.08 -9.06 -1.19
N LEU A 30 -1.25 -9.18 -1.20
CA LEU A 30 -2.01 -9.49 -2.43
C LEU A 30 -1.84 -8.41 -3.49
N PHE A 31 -1.86 -7.14 -3.10
CA PHE A 31 -1.67 -6.02 -4.03
C PHE A 31 -0.26 -6.00 -4.61
N ALA A 32 0.78 -6.20 -3.79
CA ALA A 32 2.16 -6.29 -4.25
C ALA A 32 2.38 -7.49 -5.18
N ALA A 33 1.80 -8.65 -4.85
CA ALA A 33 1.88 -9.85 -5.69
C ALA A 33 1.17 -9.64 -7.04
N ALA A 34 -0.01 -9.02 -7.04
CA ALA A 34 -0.76 -8.70 -8.25
C ALA A 34 0.02 -7.71 -9.14
N LEU A 35 0.62 -6.67 -8.56
CA LEU A 35 1.50 -5.73 -9.26
C LEU A 35 2.72 -6.42 -9.87
N ALA A 36 3.38 -7.31 -9.11
CA ALA A 36 4.51 -8.08 -9.59
C ALA A 36 4.11 -8.97 -10.77
N GLY A 37 3.03 -9.75 -10.63
CA GLY A 37 2.51 -10.60 -11.70
C GLY A 37 2.14 -9.81 -12.95
N LEU A 38 1.44 -8.68 -12.78
CA LEU A 38 1.11 -7.74 -13.85
C LEU A 38 2.35 -7.32 -14.62
N TRP A 39 3.37 -6.84 -13.90
CA TRP A 39 4.56 -6.31 -14.53
C TRP A 39 5.41 -7.37 -15.21
N PHE A 40 5.47 -8.56 -14.62
CA PHE A 40 6.09 -9.72 -15.26
C PHE A 40 5.43 -10.03 -16.60
N ILE A 41 4.10 -10.15 -16.64
CA ILE A 41 3.35 -10.44 -17.89
C ILE A 41 3.61 -9.35 -18.93
N LEU A 42 3.53 -8.08 -18.55
CA LEU A 42 3.76 -6.96 -19.45
C LEU A 42 5.21 -6.90 -19.96
N SER A 43 6.19 -7.28 -19.13
CA SER A 43 7.60 -7.31 -19.55
C SER A 43 7.89 -8.40 -20.60
N GLN A 44 7.20 -9.53 -20.53
CA GLN A 44 7.48 -10.68 -21.40
C GLN A 44 6.58 -10.71 -22.65
N TRP A 45 5.34 -10.23 -22.55
CA TRP A 45 4.36 -10.29 -23.64
C TRP A 45 3.92 -8.92 -24.17
N GLY A 46 4.43 -7.80 -23.62
CA GLY A 46 3.97 -6.45 -23.97
C GLY A 46 4.01 -6.11 -25.46
N LYS A 47 4.99 -6.62 -26.22
CA LYS A 47 5.11 -6.36 -27.67
C LYS A 47 4.17 -7.20 -28.54
N GLY A 48 3.79 -8.40 -28.09
CA GLY A 48 2.94 -9.33 -28.84
C GLY A 48 1.48 -9.32 -28.39
N MET A 49 1.18 -8.64 -27.28
CA MET A 49 -0.14 -8.66 -26.68
C MET A 49 -1.08 -7.67 -27.41
N PRO A 50 -2.29 -8.11 -27.81
CA PRO A 50 -3.28 -7.20 -28.37
C PRO A 50 -3.59 -6.06 -27.40
N TRP A 51 -3.68 -4.83 -27.91
CA TRP A 51 -3.85 -3.62 -27.09
C TRP A 51 -5.08 -3.68 -26.16
N TRP A 52 -6.15 -4.38 -26.56
CA TRP A 52 -7.36 -4.55 -25.75
C TRP A 52 -7.16 -5.50 -24.56
N VAL A 53 -6.27 -6.50 -24.67
CA VAL A 53 -5.88 -7.36 -23.54
C VAL A 53 -5.09 -6.53 -22.54
N SER A 54 -4.15 -5.72 -23.01
CA SER A 54 -3.37 -4.80 -22.17
C SER A 54 -4.28 -3.80 -21.46
N LEU A 55 -5.26 -3.24 -22.16
CA LEU A 55 -6.25 -2.34 -21.58
C LEU A 55 -7.08 -3.06 -20.50
N GLY A 56 -7.62 -4.25 -20.78
CA GLY A 56 -8.42 -5.03 -19.84
C GLY A 56 -7.64 -5.36 -18.56
N LEU A 57 -6.36 -5.72 -18.72
CA LEU A 57 -5.44 -5.98 -17.61
C LEU A 57 -5.26 -4.74 -16.71
N VAL A 58 -5.04 -3.56 -17.32
CA VAL A 58 -4.93 -2.29 -16.59
C VAL A 58 -6.23 -1.97 -15.85
N VAL A 59 -7.40 -2.13 -16.49
CA VAL A 59 -8.70 -1.88 -15.83
C VAL A 59 -8.91 -2.78 -14.63
N VAL A 60 -8.58 -4.08 -14.74
CA VAL A 60 -8.67 -5.03 -13.61
C VAL A 60 -7.74 -4.61 -12.48
N CYS A 61 -6.51 -4.18 -12.78
CA CYS A 61 -5.56 -3.73 -11.77
C CYS A 61 -6.00 -2.43 -11.08
N VAL A 62 -6.53 -1.46 -11.83
CA VAL A 62 -7.12 -0.24 -11.26
C VAL A 62 -8.32 -0.59 -10.38
N GLY A 63 -9.21 -1.46 -10.84
CA GLY A 63 -10.34 -1.96 -10.07
C GLY A 63 -9.91 -2.63 -8.76
N ALA A 64 -8.89 -3.49 -8.81
CA ALA A 64 -8.33 -4.14 -7.63
C ALA A 64 -7.68 -3.12 -6.68
N ALA A 65 -6.95 -2.13 -7.19
CA ALA A 65 -6.38 -1.05 -6.39
C ALA A 65 -7.46 -0.24 -5.66
N LEU A 66 -8.52 0.14 -6.38
CA LEU A 66 -9.66 0.87 -5.82
C LEU A 66 -10.41 0.03 -4.78
N TRP A 67 -10.61 -1.26 -5.04
CA TRP A 67 -11.24 -2.20 -4.11
C TRP A 67 -10.41 -2.36 -2.82
N VAL A 68 -9.10 -2.57 -2.94
CA VAL A 68 -8.17 -2.64 -1.80
C VAL A 68 -8.19 -1.32 -1.02
N GLY A 69 -8.19 -0.18 -1.70
CA GLY A 69 -8.32 1.14 -1.09
C GLY A 69 -9.64 1.30 -0.33
N ALA A 70 -10.76 0.85 -0.91
CA ALA A 70 -12.06 0.86 -0.25
C ALA A 70 -12.10 -0.05 0.99
N GLN A 71 -11.44 -1.20 0.95
CA GLN A 71 -11.34 -2.11 2.11
C GLN A 71 -10.44 -1.57 3.23
N LYS A 72 -9.49 -0.69 2.92
CA LYS A 72 -8.57 -0.04 3.86
C LYS A 72 -9.08 1.29 4.39
N ARG A 73 -10.23 1.78 3.91
CA ARG A 73 -10.79 3.07 4.32
C ARG A 73 -11.30 2.97 5.75
N ASP A 74 -10.50 3.43 6.70
CA ASP A 74 -10.99 3.66 8.06
C ASP A 74 -12.13 4.68 8.05
N VAL A 75 -13.08 4.48 8.95
CA VAL A 75 -14.24 5.33 9.13
C VAL A 75 -13.76 6.74 9.46
N ARG A 76 -14.14 7.70 8.60
CA ARG A 76 -13.95 9.16 8.68
C ARG A 76 -13.10 9.64 9.87
N ALA A 77 -11.96 10.25 9.55
CA ALA A 77 -11.51 11.48 10.21
C ALA A 77 -12.71 12.23 10.79
N GLY A 78 -12.83 12.27 12.13
CA GLY A 78 -13.97 12.90 12.78
C GLY A 78 -14.18 14.32 12.25
N TYR A 79 -15.42 14.80 12.23
CA TYR A 79 -15.82 16.15 11.77
C TYR A 79 -15.04 17.34 12.41
N ARG A 80 -14.09 17.05 13.31
CA ARG A 80 -13.18 17.98 13.98
C ARG A 80 -11.75 17.98 13.42
N GLN A 81 -11.45 17.24 12.36
CA GLN A 81 -10.16 17.43 11.67
C GLN A 81 -10.12 18.81 11.04
N ASP A 82 -9.09 19.58 11.42
CA ASP A 82 -8.82 20.89 10.84
C ASP A 82 -8.56 20.74 9.32
N PRO A 83 -9.37 21.36 8.46
CA PRO A 83 -9.26 21.26 7.00
C PRO A 83 -7.95 21.84 6.44
N PHE A 84 -7.16 22.56 7.26
CA PHE A 84 -5.86 23.08 6.85
C PHE A 84 -4.68 22.28 7.42
N ALA A 85 -4.92 21.34 8.33
CA ALA A 85 -3.90 20.48 8.94
C ALA A 85 -3.73 19.13 8.22
N HIS A 86 -3.86 19.13 6.89
CA HIS A 86 -3.67 17.90 6.11
C HIS A 86 -2.20 17.46 6.16
N PRO A 87 -1.93 16.18 6.48
CA PRO A 87 -0.57 15.66 6.51
C PRO A 87 0.06 15.76 5.12
N GLN A 88 1.21 16.42 5.03
CA GLN A 88 1.90 16.65 3.76
C GLN A 88 2.74 15.43 3.34
N PRO A 89 2.90 15.21 2.02
CA PRO A 89 3.81 14.21 1.50
C PRO A 89 5.26 14.55 1.84
N ASP A 90 6.00 13.54 2.31
CA ASP A 90 7.40 13.63 2.71
C ASP A 90 8.30 12.86 1.72
N LYS A 91 9.61 12.86 1.95
CA LYS A 91 10.56 12.13 1.08
C LYS A 91 10.25 10.63 0.99
N LYS A 92 9.77 10.00 2.08
CA LYS A 92 9.41 8.57 2.09
C LYS A 92 8.19 8.29 1.22
N TYR A 93 7.21 9.19 1.21
CA TYR A 93 6.03 9.11 0.34
C TYR A 93 6.43 9.14 -1.14
N TYR A 94 7.24 10.14 -1.53
CA TYR A 94 7.70 10.25 -2.91
C TYR A 94 8.58 9.07 -3.34
N PHE A 95 9.44 8.56 -2.43
CA PHE A 95 10.20 7.35 -2.68
C PHE A 95 9.29 6.15 -2.95
N GLY A 96 8.21 5.98 -2.17
CA GLY A 96 7.24 4.92 -2.40
C GLY A 96 6.55 5.01 -3.76
N ILE A 97 6.16 6.22 -4.19
CA ILE A 97 5.62 6.46 -5.54
C ILE A 97 6.64 6.06 -6.61
N ILE A 98 7.88 6.56 -6.51
CA ILE A 98 8.94 6.24 -7.47
C ILE A 98 9.17 4.74 -7.54
N LEU A 99 9.17 4.04 -6.40
CA LEU A 99 9.35 2.60 -6.35
C LEU A 99 8.23 1.86 -7.08
N ILE A 100 6.97 2.26 -6.92
CA ILE A 100 5.83 1.64 -7.62
C ILE A 100 5.97 1.76 -9.15
N PHE A 101 6.49 2.88 -9.65
CA PHE A 101 6.64 3.09 -11.09
C PHE A 101 8.01 2.70 -11.65
N ALA A 102 8.97 2.34 -10.79
CA ALA A 102 10.33 1.94 -11.17
C ALA A 102 10.38 0.93 -12.33
N PRO A 103 9.50 -0.09 -12.39
CA PRO A 103 9.58 -1.09 -13.44
C PRO A 103 9.33 -0.60 -14.86
N THR A 104 8.75 0.59 -15.02
CA THR A 104 8.59 1.27 -16.32
C THR A 104 9.93 1.59 -16.96
N PHE A 105 10.97 1.87 -16.17
CA PHE A 105 12.27 2.29 -16.71
C PHE A 105 13.15 1.14 -17.20
N PHE A 106 12.90 -0.07 -16.70
CA PHE A 106 13.73 -1.24 -17.03
C PHE A 106 12.97 -2.36 -17.76
N GLN A 107 11.69 -2.14 -18.12
CA GLN A 107 10.85 -3.11 -18.82
C GLN A 107 11.51 -3.65 -20.10
N THR A 108 12.08 -2.77 -20.92
CA THR A 108 12.71 -3.13 -22.21
C THR A 108 13.95 -4.01 -22.04
N PHE A 109 14.65 -3.92 -20.90
CA PHE A 109 15.83 -4.74 -20.62
C PHE A 109 15.47 -6.14 -20.12
N LEU A 110 14.24 -6.34 -19.65
CA LEU A 110 13.75 -7.62 -19.15
C LEU A 110 13.02 -8.44 -20.21
N GLU A 111 12.70 -7.84 -21.35
CA GLU A 111 11.99 -8.47 -22.47
C GLU A 111 12.78 -9.69 -22.99
N GLY A 112 12.16 -10.88 -23.00
CA GLY A 112 12.79 -12.12 -23.45
C GLY A 112 13.73 -12.80 -22.45
N HIS A 113 14.01 -12.18 -21.29
CA HIS A 113 14.89 -12.72 -20.25
C HIS A 113 14.10 -13.20 -19.03
N MET A 114 13.26 -14.23 -19.21
CA MET A 114 12.32 -14.71 -18.18
C MET A 114 12.93 -14.97 -16.80
N GLY A 115 14.11 -15.59 -16.73
CA GLY A 115 14.77 -15.90 -15.45
C GLY A 115 15.19 -14.64 -14.68
N ILE A 116 15.80 -13.68 -15.38
CA ILE A 116 16.22 -12.39 -14.80
C ILE A 116 14.98 -11.57 -14.44
N ALA A 117 13.98 -11.54 -15.31
CA ALA A 117 12.72 -10.85 -15.08
C ALA A 117 12.01 -11.39 -13.82
N ALA A 118 11.97 -12.71 -13.63
CA ALA A 118 11.37 -13.31 -12.44
C ALA A 118 12.07 -12.85 -11.15
N VAL A 119 13.40 -12.84 -11.12
CA VAL A 119 14.17 -12.41 -9.94
C VAL A 119 13.95 -10.92 -9.66
N VAL A 120 14.10 -10.07 -10.68
CA VAL A 120 13.96 -8.61 -10.53
C VAL A 120 12.55 -8.23 -10.09
N VAL A 121 11.52 -8.81 -10.71
CA VAL A 121 10.12 -8.52 -10.38
C VAL A 121 9.74 -9.04 -9.00
N THR A 122 10.30 -10.19 -8.57
CA THR A 122 10.10 -10.70 -7.21
C THR A 122 10.71 -9.78 -6.16
N LEU A 123 11.97 -9.38 -6.34
CA LEU A 123 12.64 -8.45 -5.43
C LEU A 123 11.91 -7.10 -5.38
N TRP A 124 11.45 -6.61 -6.53
CA TRP A 124 10.66 -5.40 -6.61
C TRP A 124 9.30 -5.53 -5.89
N GLY A 125 8.59 -6.65 -6.09
CA GLY A 125 7.33 -6.93 -5.39
C GLY A 125 7.49 -6.95 -3.86
N LEU A 126 8.59 -7.55 -3.36
CA LEU A 126 8.94 -7.51 -1.94
C LEU A 126 9.20 -6.08 -1.45
N ALA A 127 9.90 -5.26 -2.23
CA ALA A 127 10.16 -3.87 -1.90
C ALA A 127 8.85 -3.05 -1.86
N VAL A 128 7.93 -3.26 -2.81
CA VAL A 128 6.60 -2.64 -2.82
C VAL A 128 5.80 -3.07 -1.59
N PHE A 129 5.77 -4.37 -1.27
CA PHE A 129 5.13 -4.87 -0.06
C PHE A 129 5.66 -4.18 1.20
N TRP A 130 6.98 -4.06 1.32
CA TRP A 130 7.62 -3.40 2.46
C TRP A 130 7.24 -1.92 2.56
N VAL A 131 7.22 -1.18 1.44
CA VAL A 131 6.78 0.22 1.42
C VAL A 131 5.31 0.37 1.83
N LEU A 132 4.44 -0.54 1.38
CA LEU A 132 3.02 -0.52 1.73
C LEU A 132 2.77 -0.88 3.21
N ASN A 133 3.61 -1.72 3.80
CA ASN A 133 3.46 -2.17 5.18
C ASN A 133 4.17 -1.29 6.21
N SER A 134 5.22 -0.56 5.81
CA SER A 134 5.98 0.35 6.67
C SER A 134 5.26 1.67 6.99
N GLY A 135 4.07 1.91 6.41
CA GLY A 135 3.36 3.18 6.53
C GLY A 135 4.00 4.31 5.71
N ALA A 136 5.02 4.03 4.88
CA ALA A 136 5.69 5.03 4.05
C ALA A 136 4.74 5.74 3.07
N MET A 137 3.63 5.09 2.70
CA MET A 137 2.58 5.67 1.86
C MET A 137 1.32 6.07 2.62
N ASP A 138 1.28 5.87 3.95
CA ASP A 138 0.14 6.26 4.76
C ASP A 138 0.31 7.71 5.22
N LEU A 139 -0.53 8.60 4.71
CA LEU A 139 -0.51 10.01 5.11
C LEU A 139 -1.20 10.20 6.48
N SER A 140 -2.12 9.31 6.86
CA SER A 140 -2.97 9.49 8.04
C SER A 140 -2.24 9.33 9.38
N THR A 141 -1.17 8.54 9.42
CA THR A 141 -0.38 8.28 10.63
C THR A 141 0.61 9.39 10.98
N ARG A 142 0.77 10.38 10.11
CA ARG A 142 1.85 11.39 10.18
C ARG A 142 1.55 12.55 11.13
N ASN A 143 0.27 12.90 11.32
CA ASN A 143 -0.12 13.96 12.26
C ASN A 143 0.03 13.53 13.73
N THR A 144 0.15 12.24 14.01
CA THR A 144 0.28 11.72 15.38
C THR A 144 1.70 11.89 15.93
N GLU A 145 2.73 11.85 15.08
CA GLU A 145 4.13 12.07 15.49
C GLU A 145 4.43 13.53 15.83
N SER A 146 3.85 14.50 15.12
CA SER A 146 4.07 15.92 15.41
C SER A 146 3.44 16.34 16.74
N ASN A 147 2.29 15.77 17.09
CA ASN A 147 1.65 16.03 18.38
C ASN A 147 2.39 15.37 19.55
N LYS A 148 3.03 14.21 19.35
CA LYS A 148 3.83 13.54 20.40
C LYS A 148 5.08 14.35 20.76
N ARG A 149 5.74 14.99 19.78
CA ARG A 149 6.91 15.84 20.06
C ARG A 149 6.54 17.13 20.78
N ALA A 150 5.37 17.70 20.51
CA ALA A 150 4.92 18.92 21.18
C ALA A 150 4.49 18.69 22.65
N SER A 151 4.13 17.45 23.03
CA SER A 151 3.79 17.11 24.41
C SER A 151 4.99 16.76 25.29
N ASP A 152 6.12 16.33 24.71
CA ASP A 152 7.34 15.98 25.44
C ASP A 152 8.23 17.20 25.76
N GLU A 153 7.92 18.38 25.20
CA GLU A 153 8.63 19.65 25.45
C GLU A 153 7.90 20.57 26.46
N ARG A 154 6.93 20.05 27.24
CA ARG A 154 6.24 20.80 28.31
C ARG A 154 6.52 20.26 29.72
#